data_AF-A0A3D0S2G0-F1
#
_entry.id   AF-A0A3D0S2G0-F1
#
_cell.length_a   1.000
_cell.length_b   1.000
_cell.length_c   1.000
_cell.angle_alpha   90.00
_cell.angle_beta   90.00
_cell.angle_gamma   90.00
#
_symmetry.space_group_name_H-M   'P 1'
#
loop_
_entity.id
_entity.type
_entity.pdbx_description
1 polymer ?
#
loop_
_entity_poly.entity_id
_entity_poly.type
_entity_poly.pdbx_seq_one_letter_code
_entity_poly.pdbx_strand_id
1 'polypeptide(L)'
;MPQGRATEVPDDGLTTAQRRQLPLLMVNTGDGKGKSTAAFGLALRAWNQGWNVGVFQFVKSAKWRIGEQTVLERLGALHLETGEGGPVEWHKMGAGWSWSRKAGEEADHAAEAAEGWAEVKRRLAAETHDLYVLDEFTYPMEWGWVEVDDVVDTLRDRPGRQYVVVTGRRAHPALLEAADLVTEMTKVKHQMDRGQKGQRGIEW
;
A
#
# COMPACT_ATOMS: atom_id res chain seq x y z
N MET A 1 14.42 13.74 17.78
CA MET A 1 14.31 12.31 17.44
C MET A 1 13.83 11.59 18.70
N PRO A 2 12.73 10.83 18.66
CA PRO A 2 12.33 10.04 19.83
C PRO A 2 13.51 9.14 20.23
N GLN A 3 13.85 9.10 21.52
CA GLN A 3 14.85 8.15 22.01
C GLN A 3 14.26 6.75 21.87
N GLY A 4 14.69 5.99 20.86
CA GLY A 4 14.20 4.66 20.54
C GLY A 4 14.63 3.60 21.55
N ARG A 5 14.30 3.77 22.84
CA ARG A 5 14.40 2.70 23.82
C ARG A 5 13.25 1.74 23.57
N ALA A 6 13.57 0.52 23.15
CA ALA A 6 12.60 -0.55 23.03
C ALA A 6 12.00 -0.86 24.41
N THR A 7 10.69 -1.08 24.47
CA THR A 7 10.00 -1.56 25.67
C THR A 7 10.40 -2.99 26.02
N GLU A 8 10.72 -3.79 24.99
CA GLU A 8 11.19 -5.16 25.09
C GLU A 8 12.09 -5.47 23.88
N VAL A 9 13.18 -6.22 24.09
CA VAL A 9 14.06 -6.71 23.02
C VAL A 9 13.97 -8.23 23.02
N PRO A 10 13.45 -8.87 21.96
CA PRO A 10 13.35 -10.32 21.88
C PRO A 10 14.71 -11.02 22.00
N ASP A 11 14.75 -12.19 22.63
CA ASP A 11 15.96 -13.03 22.70
C ASP A 11 16.10 -13.93 21.46
N ASP A 12 16.16 -13.29 20.29
CA ASP A 12 16.27 -13.93 18.97
C ASP A 12 17.69 -13.85 18.38
N GLY A 13 18.65 -13.32 19.14
CA GLY A 13 20.05 -13.18 18.73
C GLY A 13 20.32 -12.08 17.69
N LEU A 14 19.32 -11.29 17.27
CA LEU A 14 19.51 -10.25 16.26
C LEU A 14 20.14 -8.98 16.83
N THR A 15 21.17 -8.47 16.15
CA THR A 15 21.75 -7.16 16.42
C THR A 15 20.79 -6.03 16.04
N THR A 16 21.00 -4.84 16.62
CA THR A 16 20.26 -3.61 16.24
C THR A 16 20.35 -3.33 14.74
N ALA A 17 21.48 -3.62 14.10
CA ALA A 17 21.68 -3.41 12.67
C ALA A 17 20.84 -4.39 11.83
N GLN A 18 20.81 -5.68 12.21
CA GLN A 18 19.98 -6.69 11.55
C GLN A 18 18.49 -6.39 11.74
N ARG A 19 18.06 -5.99 12.93
CA ARG A 19 16.66 -5.61 13.20
C ARG A 19 16.16 -4.47 12.32
N ARG A 20 17.00 -3.48 12.02
CA ARG A 20 16.65 -2.36 11.12
C ARG A 20 16.40 -2.79 9.67
N GLN A 21 16.88 -3.97 9.31
CA GLN A 21 16.72 -4.53 7.98
C GLN A 21 15.61 -5.59 7.93
N LEU A 22 14.87 -5.82 9.00
CA LEU A 22 13.71 -6.71 8.93
C LEU A 22 12.63 -6.12 8.01
N PRO A 23 11.90 -6.96 7.25
CA PRO A 23 10.73 -6.51 6.51
C PRO A 23 9.66 -6.01 7.48
N LEU A 24 8.82 -5.07 7.04
CA LEU A 24 7.69 -4.58 7.84
C LEU A 24 6.39 -4.66 7.05
N LEU A 25 5.37 -5.22 7.68
CA LEU A 25 3.97 -5.09 7.31
C LEU A 25 3.36 -3.92 8.12
N MET A 26 2.96 -2.88 7.41
CA MET A 26 2.36 -1.67 7.96
C MET A 26 0.88 -1.61 7.60
N VAL A 27 0.04 -1.17 8.51
CA VAL A 27 -1.39 -0.94 8.27
C VAL A 27 -1.77 0.48 8.69
N ASN A 28 -2.22 1.29 7.73
CA ASN A 28 -2.81 2.60 7.97
C ASN A 28 -4.33 2.50 7.86
N THR A 29 -5.02 2.45 9.00
CA THR A 29 -6.49 2.29 9.09
C THR A 29 -7.18 3.44 9.82
N GLY A 30 -8.45 3.27 10.18
CA GLY A 30 -9.26 4.25 10.89
C GLY A 30 -10.07 5.18 10.00
N ASP A 31 -11.00 5.92 10.63
CA ASP A 31 -12.00 6.71 9.91
C ASP A 31 -11.56 8.11 9.47
N GLY A 32 -10.41 8.56 9.97
CA GLY A 32 -9.79 9.84 9.65
C GLY A 32 -9.14 9.87 8.26
N LYS A 33 -8.96 11.10 7.76
CA LYS A 33 -8.15 11.37 6.57
C LYS A 33 -6.67 11.14 6.88
N GLY A 34 -5.95 10.57 5.92
CA GLY A 34 -4.48 10.53 5.94
C GLY A 34 -3.85 9.20 5.51
N LYS A 35 -4.64 8.11 5.43
CA LYS A 35 -4.13 6.74 5.30
C LYS A 35 -3.29 6.56 4.03
N SER A 36 -3.88 6.87 2.89
CA SER A 36 -3.23 6.83 1.58
C SER A 36 -2.13 7.88 1.46
N THR A 37 -2.36 9.11 1.92
CA THR A 37 -1.33 10.17 1.86
C THR A 37 -0.07 9.80 2.66
N ALA A 38 -0.22 9.11 3.80
CA ALA A 38 0.93 8.62 4.58
C ALA A 38 1.66 7.48 3.85
N ALA A 39 0.93 6.57 3.21
CA ALA A 39 1.52 5.50 2.41
C ALA A 39 2.26 6.04 1.18
N PHE A 40 1.71 7.06 0.49
CA PHE A 40 2.39 7.72 -0.62
C PHE A 40 3.58 8.56 -0.15
N GLY A 41 3.51 9.18 1.03
CA GLY A 41 4.67 9.82 1.66
C GLY A 41 5.80 8.83 1.95
N LEU A 42 5.47 7.60 2.36
CA LEU A 42 6.43 6.51 2.50
C LEU A 42 7.01 6.10 1.13
N ALA A 43 6.18 6.00 0.09
CA ALA A 43 6.62 5.72 -1.28
C ALA A 43 7.63 6.76 -1.80
N LEU A 44 7.41 8.05 -1.52
CA LEU A 44 8.37 9.10 -1.86
C LEU A 44 9.73 8.93 -1.14
N ARG A 45 9.71 8.52 0.13
CA ARG A 45 10.94 8.22 0.87
C ARG A 45 11.66 7.00 0.30
N ALA A 46 10.93 5.94 -0.04
CA ALA A 46 11.48 4.75 -0.66
C ALA A 46 12.10 5.05 -2.03
N TRP A 47 11.38 5.80 -2.87
CA TRP A 47 11.91 6.28 -4.15
C TRP A 47 13.23 7.02 -3.99
N ASN A 48 13.30 7.99 -3.06
CA ASN A 48 14.53 8.75 -2.82
C ASN A 48 15.69 7.86 -2.33
N GLN A 49 15.38 6.73 -1.69
CA GLN A 49 16.36 5.74 -1.24
C GLN A 49 16.81 4.79 -2.36
N GLY A 50 16.26 4.91 -3.58
CA GLY A 50 16.57 4.04 -4.70
C GLY A 50 15.79 2.72 -4.69
N TRP A 51 14.77 2.58 -3.85
CA TRP A 51 14.00 1.34 -3.74
C TRP A 51 13.02 1.18 -4.90
N ASN A 52 12.80 -0.06 -5.31
CA ASN A 52 11.75 -0.39 -6.27
C ASN A 52 10.38 -0.32 -5.59
N VAL A 53 9.50 0.56 -6.09
CA VAL A 53 8.18 0.84 -5.51
C VAL A 53 7.08 0.32 -6.42
N GLY A 54 6.25 -0.59 -5.91
CA GLY A 54 5.01 -1.02 -6.54
C GLY A 54 3.79 -0.46 -5.82
N VAL A 55 2.94 0.28 -6.53
CA VAL A 55 1.65 0.79 -6.01
C VAL A 55 0.50 0.02 -6.64
N PHE A 56 -0.38 -0.53 -5.81
CA PHE A 56 -1.51 -1.36 -6.18
C PHE A 56 -2.78 -0.75 -5.58
N GLN A 57 -3.63 -0.15 -6.42
CA GLN A 57 -4.85 0.52 -5.97
C GLN A 57 -6.08 -0.35 -6.23
N PHE A 58 -6.74 -0.78 -5.15
CA PHE A 58 -7.84 -1.75 -5.21
C PHE A 58 -9.23 -1.15 -5.32
N VAL A 59 -9.43 0.12 -4.95
CA VAL A 59 -10.73 0.78 -5.13
C VAL A 59 -10.60 1.93 -6.13
N LYS A 60 -11.43 1.89 -7.17
CA LYS A 60 -11.57 3.00 -8.13
C LYS A 60 -12.38 4.12 -7.48
N SER A 61 -11.81 5.32 -7.46
CA SER A 61 -12.65 6.49 -7.59
C SER A 61 -12.57 6.99 -9.04
N ALA A 62 -13.55 6.58 -9.86
CA ALA A 62 -13.54 6.79 -11.32
C ALA A 62 -13.52 8.27 -11.75
N LYS A 63 -13.67 9.22 -10.82
CA LYS A 63 -13.77 10.65 -11.09
C LYS A 63 -12.57 11.48 -10.60
N TRP A 64 -11.60 10.89 -9.89
CA TRP A 64 -10.53 11.67 -9.28
C TRP A 64 -9.18 11.33 -9.90
N ARG A 65 -8.56 12.32 -10.54
CA ARG A 65 -7.11 12.30 -10.80
C ARG A 65 -6.42 12.42 -9.46
N ILE A 66 -5.71 11.37 -9.06
CA ILE A 66 -4.93 11.33 -7.83
C ILE A 66 -3.61 12.03 -8.13
N GLY A 67 -3.35 13.16 -7.45
CA GLY A 67 -2.10 13.90 -7.62
C GLY A 67 -0.85 13.04 -7.39
N GLU A 68 -0.91 12.13 -6.41
CA GLU A 68 0.18 11.24 -6.04
C GLU A 68 0.55 10.27 -7.17
N GLN A 69 -0.43 9.73 -7.90
CA GLN A 69 -0.14 8.90 -9.07
C GLN A 69 0.66 9.69 -10.10
N THR A 70 0.22 10.90 -10.44
CA THR A 70 0.88 11.72 -11.46
C THR A 70 2.33 12.03 -11.05
N VAL A 71 2.58 12.29 -9.76
CA VAL A 71 3.92 12.55 -9.26
C VAL A 71 4.77 11.27 -9.29
N LEU A 72 4.26 10.15 -8.80
CA LEU A 72 5.01 8.89 -8.73
C LEU A 72 5.33 8.33 -10.11
N GLU A 73 4.44 8.44 -11.09
CA GLU A 73 4.72 8.09 -12.50
C GLU A 73 5.82 8.98 -13.09
N ARG A 74 5.81 10.29 -12.79
CA ARG A 74 6.89 11.20 -13.22
C ARG A 74 8.24 10.85 -12.57
N LEU A 75 8.23 10.47 -11.30
CA LEU A 75 9.42 10.01 -10.60
C LEU A 75 9.95 8.68 -11.18
N GLY A 76 9.06 7.78 -11.57
CA GLY A 76 9.42 6.57 -12.33
C GLY A 76 10.05 6.90 -13.69
N ALA A 77 9.48 7.84 -14.44
CA ALA A 77 10.07 8.31 -15.70
C ALA A 77 11.45 8.95 -15.49
N LEU A 78 11.59 9.79 -14.45
CA LEU A 78 12.87 10.41 -14.10
C LEU A 78 13.93 9.36 -13.79
N HIS A 79 13.58 8.30 -13.04
CA HIS A 79 14.47 7.18 -12.78
C HIS A 79 14.91 6.49 -14.08
N LEU A 80 14.00 6.24 -15.02
CA LEU A 80 14.34 5.62 -16.31
C LEU A 80 15.23 6.51 -17.18
N GLU A 81 15.02 7.83 -17.13
CA GLU A 81 15.78 8.79 -17.93
C GLU A 81 17.17 9.10 -17.36
N THR A 82 17.30 9.13 -16.03
CA THR A 82 18.50 9.69 -15.35
C THR A 82 19.15 8.75 -14.35
N GLY A 83 18.46 7.70 -13.91
CA GLY A 83 18.87 6.85 -12.79
C GLY A 83 18.64 7.47 -11.41
N GLU A 84 18.01 8.64 -11.32
CA GLU A 84 17.70 9.28 -10.02
C GLU A 84 16.57 8.53 -9.29
N GLY A 85 16.77 8.29 -7.99
CA GLY A 85 15.81 7.56 -7.16
C GLY A 85 15.62 6.10 -7.62
N GLY A 86 14.47 5.52 -7.27
CA GLY A 86 14.13 4.13 -7.59
C GLY A 86 13.08 3.98 -8.68
N PRO A 87 12.93 2.78 -9.27
CA PRO A 87 11.85 2.54 -10.23
C PRO A 87 10.49 2.55 -9.54
N VAL A 88 9.46 2.95 -10.28
CA VAL A 88 8.08 3.01 -9.78
C VAL A 88 7.14 2.35 -10.77
N GLU A 89 6.32 1.44 -10.28
CA GLU A 89 5.19 0.88 -11.03
C GLU A 89 3.87 1.23 -10.33
N TRP A 90 2.91 1.75 -11.09
CA TRP A 90 1.57 2.05 -10.60
C TRP A 90 0.54 1.19 -11.32
N HIS A 91 -0.23 0.45 -10.54
CA HIS A 91 -1.24 -0.47 -11.04
C HIS A 91 -2.60 -0.18 -10.40
N LYS A 92 -3.66 -0.25 -11.21
CA LYS A 92 -5.04 0.04 -10.77
C LYS A 92 -5.95 -1.12 -11.05
N MET A 93 -6.85 -1.36 -10.11
CA MET A 93 -7.92 -2.33 -10.28
C MET A 93 -8.69 -2.06 -11.57
N GLY A 94 -8.98 -3.11 -12.33
CA GLY A 94 -9.79 -3.03 -13.52
C GLY A 94 -9.23 -2.20 -14.67
N ALA A 95 -7.93 -1.90 -14.69
CA ALA A 95 -7.20 -1.35 -15.83
C ALA A 95 -6.45 -2.44 -16.64
N GLY A 96 -6.66 -3.72 -16.29
CA GLY A 96 -5.90 -4.86 -16.80
C GLY A 96 -4.63 -5.06 -15.98
N TRP A 97 -4.71 -5.84 -14.91
CA TRP A 97 -3.51 -6.32 -14.20
C TRP A 97 -2.78 -7.37 -15.03
N SER A 98 -3.55 -8.11 -15.85
CA SER A 98 -3.08 -8.90 -16.97
C SER A 98 -3.39 -8.21 -18.30
N TRP A 99 -2.52 -8.46 -19.29
CA TRP A 99 -2.61 -7.98 -20.68
C TRP A 99 -3.87 -8.46 -21.45
N SER A 100 -4.82 -9.15 -20.81
CA SER A 100 -5.82 -9.99 -21.48
C SER A 100 -7.23 -9.40 -21.58
N ARG A 101 -7.50 -8.17 -21.10
CA ARG A 101 -8.89 -7.66 -21.15
C ARG A 101 -9.37 -7.30 -22.54
N LYS A 102 -10.51 -7.88 -22.93
CA LYS A 102 -11.33 -7.43 -24.04
C LYS A 102 -12.19 -6.24 -23.60
N ALA A 103 -12.19 -5.17 -24.39
CA ALA A 103 -13.06 -4.02 -24.16
C ALA A 103 -14.54 -4.43 -24.35
N GLY A 104 -15.39 -4.17 -23.35
CA GLY A 104 -16.85 -4.29 -23.49
C GLY A 104 -17.59 -5.20 -22.48
N GLU A 105 -16.88 -5.90 -21.59
CA GLU A 105 -17.51 -6.71 -20.54
C GLU A 105 -17.87 -5.87 -19.31
N GLU A 106 -18.99 -6.22 -18.66
CA GLU A 106 -19.43 -5.63 -17.40
C GLU A 106 -18.38 -5.88 -16.31
N ALA A 107 -18.06 -4.86 -15.50
CA ALA A 107 -16.95 -4.95 -14.56
C ALA A 107 -17.28 -5.88 -13.39
N ASP A 108 -16.75 -7.11 -13.41
CA ASP A 108 -16.75 -8.00 -12.26
C ASP A 108 -15.68 -7.55 -11.25
N HIS A 109 -16.05 -6.64 -10.35
CA HIS A 109 -15.18 -6.07 -9.32
C HIS A 109 -14.52 -7.11 -8.42
N ALA A 110 -15.18 -8.24 -8.15
CA ALA A 110 -14.60 -9.32 -7.37
C ALA A 110 -13.49 -10.01 -8.15
N ALA A 111 -13.71 -10.32 -9.43
CA ALA A 111 -12.68 -10.87 -10.30
C ALA A 111 -11.49 -9.92 -10.49
N GLU A 112 -11.70 -8.60 -10.65
CA GLU A 112 -10.59 -7.65 -10.79
C GLU A 112 -9.75 -7.53 -9.50
N ALA A 113 -10.40 -7.64 -8.34
CA ALA A 113 -9.73 -7.62 -7.06
C ALA A 113 -8.91 -8.90 -6.84
N ALA A 114 -9.48 -10.06 -7.15
CA ALA A 114 -8.79 -11.34 -7.09
C ALA A 114 -7.61 -11.39 -8.07
N GLU A 115 -7.76 -10.86 -9.29
CA GLU A 115 -6.68 -10.73 -10.29
C GLU A 115 -5.57 -9.81 -9.78
N GLY A 116 -5.93 -8.64 -9.24
CA GLY A 116 -4.96 -7.71 -8.66
C GLY A 116 -4.21 -8.32 -7.48
N TRP A 117 -4.90 -9.06 -6.62
CA TRP A 117 -4.27 -9.77 -5.51
C TRP A 117 -3.34 -10.89 -6.00
N ALA A 118 -3.74 -11.68 -6.99
CA ALA A 118 -2.89 -12.71 -7.58
C ALA A 118 -1.59 -12.13 -8.17
N GLU A 119 -1.66 -10.95 -8.81
CA GLU A 119 -0.48 -10.24 -9.31
C GLU A 119 0.43 -9.75 -8.18
N VAL A 120 -0.14 -9.22 -7.08
CA VAL A 120 0.63 -8.87 -5.88
C VAL A 120 1.37 -10.10 -5.33
N LYS A 121 0.67 -11.24 -5.18
CA LYS A 121 1.29 -12.50 -4.71
C LYS A 121 2.46 -12.93 -5.59
N ARG A 122 2.28 -12.88 -6.91
CA ARG A 122 3.32 -13.24 -7.88
C ARG A 122 4.57 -12.37 -7.72
N ARG A 123 4.39 -11.06 -7.56
CA ARG A 123 5.50 -10.09 -7.39
C ARG A 123 6.19 -10.24 -6.05
N LEU A 124 5.43 -10.46 -4.98
CA LEU A 124 5.96 -10.78 -3.65
C LEU A 124 6.84 -12.03 -3.69
N ALA A 125 6.35 -13.11 -4.32
CA ALA A 125 7.12 -14.36 -4.45
C ALA A 125 8.39 -14.18 -5.30
N ALA A 126 8.36 -13.28 -6.29
CA ALA A 126 9.49 -12.95 -7.14
C ALA A 126 10.39 -11.83 -6.59
N GLU A 127 10.13 -11.35 -5.37
CA GLU A 127 10.86 -10.23 -4.73
C GLU A 127 11.01 -9.00 -5.65
N THR A 128 9.96 -8.70 -6.42
CA THR A 128 10.04 -7.70 -7.52
C THR A 128 10.23 -6.27 -7.00
N HIS A 129 9.59 -5.92 -5.89
CA HIS A 129 9.64 -4.59 -5.30
C HIS A 129 10.20 -4.63 -3.88
N ASP A 130 10.90 -3.57 -3.47
CA ASP A 130 11.29 -3.37 -2.08
C ASP A 130 10.10 -2.86 -1.25
N LEU A 131 9.25 -2.01 -1.84
CA LEU A 131 8.05 -1.45 -1.20
C LEU A 131 6.79 -1.72 -2.02
N TYR A 132 5.78 -2.29 -1.37
CA TYR A 132 4.43 -2.44 -1.89
C TYR A 132 3.47 -1.50 -1.15
N VAL A 133 2.75 -0.67 -1.90
CA VAL A 133 1.62 0.11 -1.39
C VAL A 133 0.34 -0.56 -1.87
N LEU A 134 -0.39 -1.21 -0.96
CA LEU A 134 -1.69 -1.82 -1.21
C LEU A 134 -2.78 -0.84 -0.78
N ASP A 135 -3.09 0.10 -1.67
CA ASP A 135 -4.00 1.21 -1.38
C ASP A 135 -5.46 0.78 -1.46
N GLU A 136 -6.21 1.10 -0.40
CA GLU A 136 -7.63 0.75 -0.19
C GLU A 136 -7.89 -0.77 -0.26
N PHE A 137 -6.90 -1.59 0.09
CA PHE A 137 -6.96 -3.04 0.02
C PHE A 137 -7.81 -3.68 1.12
N THR A 138 -8.15 -2.95 2.18
CA THR A 138 -9.05 -3.48 3.21
C THR A 138 -10.47 -3.70 2.69
N TYR A 139 -10.92 -2.99 1.65
CA TYR A 139 -12.28 -3.15 1.13
C TYR A 139 -12.51 -4.47 0.38
N PRO A 140 -11.65 -4.91 -0.57
CA PRO A 140 -11.76 -6.26 -1.13
C PRO A 140 -11.83 -7.38 -0.09
N MET A 141 -11.09 -7.24 1.02
CA MET A 141 -11.15 -8.19 2.14
C MET A 141 -12.50 -8.11 2.87
N GLU A 142 -12.93 -6.89 3.20
CA GLU A 142 -14.22 -6.65 3.87
C GLU A 142 -15.42 -7.14 3.05
N TRP A 143 -15.37 -6.99 1.73
CA TRP A 143 -16.42 -7.42 0.81
C TRP A 143 -16.37 -8.91 0.47
N GLY A 144 -15.37 -9.65 0.98
CA GLY A 144 -15.19 -11.08 0.69
C GLY A 144 -14.77 -11.37 -0.74
N TRP A 145 -14.15 -10.41 -1.43
CA TRP A 145 -13.60 -10.61 -2.79
C TRP A 145 -12.21 -11.22 -2.75
N VAL A 146 -11.51 -11.03 -1.62
CA VAL A 146 -10.19 -11.61 -1.34
C VAL A 146 -10.24 -12.24 0.05
N GLU A 147 -9.83 -13.51 0.13
CA GLU A 147 -9.82 -14.26 1.39
C GLU A 147 -8.78 -13.71 2.37
N VAL A 148 -9.20 -13.43 3.59
CA VAL A 148 -8.36 -12.78 4.60
C VAL A 148 -7.18 -13.65 5.02
N ASP A 149 -7.40 -14.94 5.20
CA ASP A 149 -6.35 -15.87 5.63
C ASP A 149 -5.25 -15.96 4.57
N ASP A 150 -5.62 -16.06 3.28
CA ASP A 150 -4.67 -16.03 2.16
C ASP A 150 -3.87 -14.71 2.12
N VAL A 151 -4.48 -13.57 2.44
CA VAL A 151 -3.77 -12.28 2.58
C VAL A 151 -2.79 -12.31 3.73
N VAL A 152 -3.24 -12.72 4.92
CA VAL A 152 -2.41 -12.74 6.13
C VAL A 152 -1.21 -13.65 5.95
N ASP A 153 -1.43 -14.88 5.46
CA ASP A 153 -0.37 -15.86 5.26
C ASP A 153 0.61 -15.40 4.18
N THR A 154 0.12 -14.92 3.03
CA THR A 154 1.01 -14.40 1.98
C THR A 154 1.85 -13.23 2.49
N LEU A 155 1.23 -12.26 3.17
CA LEU A 155 1.96 -11.10 3.65
C LEU A 155 2.96 -11.53 4.72
N ARG A 156 2.56 -12.31 5.72
CA ARG A 156 3.46 -12.77 6.80
C ARG A 156 4.66 -13.55 6.26
N ASP A 157 4.43 -14.48 5.35
CA ASP A 157 5.42 -15.47 4.93
C ASP A 157 6.17 -15.07 3.65
N ARG A 158 5.95 -13.84 3.15
CA ARG A 158 6.62 -13.31 1.96
C ARG A 158 8.15 -13.42 2.08
N PRO A 159 8.86 -13.81 1.01
CA PRO A 159 10.30 -13.99 1.06
C PRO A 159 11.04 -12.65 1.16
N GLY A 160 12.30 -12.72 1.59
CA GLY A 160 13.24 -11.61 1.48
C GLY A 160 12.91 -10.40 2.35
N ARG A 161 13.38 -9.23 1.90
CA ARG A 161 13.26 -7.96 2.61
C ARG A 161 12.29 -7.02 1.91
N GLN A 162 11.01 -7.35 1.98
CA GLN A 162 9.94 -6.61 1.32
C GLN A 162 9.07 -5.86 2.35
N TYR A 163 8.93 -4.55 2.17
CA TYR A 163 8.08 -3.68 2.97
C TYR A 163 6.69 -3.60 2.31
N VAL A 164 5.64 -3.71 3.12
CA VAL A 164 4.26 -3.62 2.62
C VAL A 164 3.51 -2.63 3.48
N VAL A 165 2.79 -1.69 2.87
CA VAL A 165 1.82 -0.83 3.56
C VAL A 165 0.43 -1.07 2.98
N VAL A 166 -0.49 -1.49 3.84
CA VAL A 166 -1.91 -1.65 3.54
C VAL A 166 -2.65 -0.40 4.01
N THR A 167 -3.52 0.15 3.19
CA THR A 167 -4.39 1.26 3.57
C THR A 167 -5.86 0.87 3.46
N GLY A 168 -6.68 1.53 4.27
CA GLY A 168 -8.13 1.50 4.12
C GLY A 168 -8.85 1.48 5.46
N ARG A 169 -10.17 1.63 5.43
CA ARG A 169 -11.01 1.61 6.65
C ARG A 169 -11.23 0.17 7.11
N ARG A 170 -11.56 0.00 8.40
CA ARG A 170 -12.06 -1.27 8.96
C ARG A 170 -11.15 -2.47 8.61
N ALA A 171 -9.84 -2.30 8.80
CA ALA A 171 -8.88 -3.39 8.60
C ALA A 171 -9.26 -4.61 9.47
N HIS A 172 -9.22 -5.80 8.87
CA HIS A 172 -9.61 -7.04 9.54
C HIS A 172 -8.70 -7.33 10.74
N PRO A 173 -9.21 -7.81 11.90
CA PRO A 173 -8.40 -8.08 13.09
C PRO A 173 -7.18 -8.97 12.84
N ALA A 174 -7.33 -10.03 12.04
CA ALA A 174 -6.22 -10.92 11.66
C ALA A 174 -5.09 -10.20 10.90
N LEU A 175 -5.43 -9.20 10.07
CA LEU A 175 -4.43 -8.37 9.39
C LEU A 175 -3.71 -7.44 10.39
N LEU A 176 -4.43 -6.89 11.37
CA LEU A 176 -3.85 -6.05 12.42
C LEU A 176 -2.89 -6.85 13.31
N GLU A 177 -3.26 -8.08 13.65
CA GLU A 177 -2.43 -8.99 14.44
C GLU A 177 -1.15 -9.39 13.69
N ALA A 178 -1.23 -9.59 12.38
CA ALA A 178 -0.07 -9.92 11.56
C ALA A 178 0.87 -8.73 11.27
N ALA A 179 0.42 -7.49 11.50
CA ALA A 179 1.17 -6.30 11.14
C ALA A 179 2.21 -5.90 12.20
N ASP A 180 3.41 -5.53 11.75
CA ASP A 180 4.48 -5.03 12.61
C ASP A 180 4.23 -3.59 13.09
N LEU A 181 3.45 -2.82 12.33
CA LEU A 181 3.11 -1.44 12.64
C LEU A 181 1.67 -1.14 12.20
N VAL A 182 0.83 -0.73 13.15
CA VAL A 182 -0.53 -0.28 12.89
C VAL A 182 -0.69 1.18 13.30
N THR A 183 -1.22 2.00 12.40
CA THR A 183 -1.64 3.37 12.71
C THR A 183 -3.14 3.51 12.45
N GLU A 184 -3.90 3.82 13.50
CA GLU A 184 -5.32 4.16 13.40
C GLU A 184 -5.50 5.68 13.30
N MET A 185 -5.86 6.15 12.11
CA MET A 185 -6.17 7.56 11.89
C MET A 185 -7.59 7.84 12.39
N THR A 186 -7.69 8.43 13.57
CA THR A 186 -8.98 8.80 14.17
C THR A 186 -9.46 10.14 13.62
N LYS A 187 -10.75 10.24 13.24
CA LYS A 187 -11.36 11.51 12.82
C LYS A 187 -11.65 12.40 14.03
N VAL A 188 -10.66 13.17 14.49
CA VAL A 188 -10.85 14.17 15.57
C VAL A 188 -11.70 15.35 15.08
N LYS A 189 -11.44 15.82 13.86
CA LYS A 189 -12.22 16.85 13.17
C LYS A 189 -12.01 16.73 11.66
N HIS A 190 -13.01 17.09 10.87
CA HIS A 190 -12.86 17.19 9.41
C HIS A 190 -13.57 18.44 8.88
N GLN A 191 -12.98 19.15 7.91
CA GLN A 191 -13.58 20.35 7.34
C GLN A 191 -14.94 20.06 6.67
N MET A 192 -15.11 18.85 6.14
CA MET A 192 -16.38 18.42 5.55
C MET A 192 -17.51 18.30 6.58
N ASP A 193 -17.21 18.09 7.87
CA ASP A 193 -18.23 18.10 8.94
C ASP A 193 -18.90 19.48 9.07
N ARG A 194 -18.26 20.54 8.54
CA ARG A 194 -18.77 21.91 8.48
C ARG A 194 -19.26 22.31 7.08
N GLY A 195 -19.49 21.34 6.20
CA GLY A 195 -19.97 21.56 4.83
C GLY A 195 -18.89 22.02 3.83
N GLN A 196 -17.64 22.19 4.25
CA GLN A 196 -16.54 22.52 3.33
C GLN A 196 -16.19 21.28 2.49
N LYS A 197 -16.60 21.28 1.22
CA LYS A 197 -16.30 20.21 0.27
C LYS A 197 -14.80 20.03 0.08
N GLY A 198 -14.41 18.86 -0.42
CA GLY A 198 -13.01 18.56 -0.68
C GLY A 198 -12.37 19.55 -1.65
N GLN A 199 -11.04 19.66 -1.56
CA GLN A 199 -10.25 20.63 -2.32
C GLN A 199 -9.12 19.90 -3.05
N ARG A 200 -8.87 20.32 -4.29
CA ARG A 200 -7.73 19.82 -5.08
C ARG A 200 -6.41 20.17 -4.38
N GLY A 201 -5.49 19.20 -4.34
CA GLY A 201 -4.23 19.27 -3.60
C GLY A 201 -4.36 18.96 -2.10
N ILE A 202 -5.58 18.74 -1.59
CA ILE A 202 -5.82 18.37 -0.19
C ILE A 202 -6.50 17.00 -0.10
N GLU A 203 -7.60 16.81 -0.84
CA GLU A 203 -8.35 15.55 -0.88
C GLU A 203 -8.04 14.68 -2.12
N TRP A 204 -7.59 15.29 -3.22
CA TRP A 204 -7.17 14.64 -4.46
C TRP A 204 -6.21 15.51 -5.28
#